data_AF-A0A2D6E4J2-F1
#
_entry.id   AF-A0A2D6E4J2-F1
#
_cell.length_a   1.000
_cell.length_b   1.000
_cell.length_c   1.000
_cell.angle_alpha   90.00
_cell.angle_beta   90.00
_cell.angle_gamma   90.00
#
_symmetry.space_group_name_H-M   'P 1'
#
loop_
_entity.id
_entity.type
_entity.pdbx_description
1 polymer ?
#
loop_
_entity_poly.entity_id
_entity_poly.type
_entity_poly.pdbx_seq_one_letter_code
_entity_poly.pdbx_strand_id
1 'polypeptide(L)'
;MKRGSFLIVLCCLFLGGDASSQSNEEVFYLDRKPEQNQRWFDTPTVYVCKDARVSETRVKQAMDLWRKLGYEFRGPIMRSEIEQCIIYDSSFGKILIGSNTGRVPEDNAAITRTWHNATSGEILSAFIEIKPQWVTTELVLEHELGHALGWDHCNKKYHLMHSIHNFGGWDTSGLNNRYKISLFKNRNSEIGFKIYID
;
A
#
# COMPACT_ATOMS: atom_id res chain seq x y z
N MET A 1 -76.80 23.46 -0.89
CA MET A 1 -76.98 24.75 -1.59
C MET A 1 -75.81 24.98 -2.53
N LYS A 2 -76.13 25.47 -3.73
CA LYS A 2 -75.25 25.79 -4.85
C LYS A 2 -74.14 26.78 -4.45
N ARG A 3 -72.95 26.64 -5.06
CA ARG A 3 -72.35 27.64 -5.97
C ARG A 3 -71.04 27.08 -6.54
N GLY A 4 -70.99 26.99 -7.87
CA GLY A 4 -69.76 26.73 -8.61
C GLY A 4 -69.01 28.03 -8.88
N SER A 5 -67.74 27.88 -9.26
CA SER A 5 -66.97 28.86 -10.00
C SER A 5 -66.02 28.13 -10.96
N PHE A 6 -66.13 28.51 -12.23
CA PHE A 6 -65.18 28.24 -13.31
C PHE A 6 -63.83 28.91 -13.02
N LEU A 7 -62.71 28.28 -13.41
CA LEU A 7 -61.55 29.05 -13.84
C LEU A 7 -60.65 28.27 -14.83
N ILE A 8 -60.77 28.72 -16.08
CA ILE A 8 -59.78 28.90 -17.16
C ILE A 8 -58.48 28.06 -17.09
N VAL A 9 -58.35 27.20 -18.10
CA VAL A 9 -57.13 26.61 -18.62
C VAL A 9 -56.22 27.72 -19.16
N LEU A 10 -54.98 27.82 -18.65
CA LEU A 10 -53.89 28.47 -19.36
C LEU A 10 -52.80 27.43 -19.63
N CYS A 11 -52.75 27.03 -20.90
CA CYS A 11 -51.73 26.17 -21.47
C CYS A 11 -50.45 27.01 -21.65
N CYS A 12 -49.46 26.83 -20.77
CA CYS A 12 -48.09 27.28 -21.04
C CYS A 12 -47.33 26.11 -21.66
N LEU A 13 -47.26 26.11 -22.99
CA LEU A 13 -46.26 25.37 -23.75
C LEU A 13 -44.87 25.94 -23.39
N PHE A 14 -44.18 25.31 -22.44
CA PHE A 14 -42.74 25.48 -22.31
C PHE A 14 -42.05 24.51 -23.25
N LEU A 15 -41.81 24.98 -24.48
CA LEU A 15 -40.74 24.48 -25.31
C LEU A 15 -39.45 25.18 -24.85
N GLY A 16 -38.71 24.53 -23.96
CA GLY A 16 -37.40 24.98 -23.50
C GLY A 16 -36.61 23.76 -23.11
N GLY A 17 -35.73 23.31 -24.01
CA GLY A 17 -34.85 22.18 -23.77
C GLY A 17 -33.78 22.56 -22.76
N ASP A 18 -33.81 21.91 -21.61
CA ASP A 18 -32.66 21.88 -20.73
C ASP A 18 -31.74 20.76 -21.21
N ALA A 19 -30.82 21.12 -22.11
CA ALA A 19 -29.60 20.37 -22.30
C ALA A 19 -28.86 20.37 -20.97
N SER A 20 -29.06 19.29 -20.20
CA SER A 20 -28.22 18.93 -19.06
C SER A 20 -26.78 18.83 -19.57
N SER A 21 -26.06 19.94 -19.55
CA SER A 21 -24.62 19.94 -19.62
C SER A 21 -24.15 19.34 -18.31
N GLN A 22 -23.98 18.03 -18.28
CA GLN A 22 -23.07 17.40 -17.33
C GLN A 22 -21.70 18.03 -17.61
N SER A 23 -21.38 19.08 -16.87
CA SER A 23 -20.02 19.56 -16.76
C SER A 23 -19.23 18.38 -16.22
N ASN A 24 -18.48 17.73 -17.10
CA ASN A 24 -17.43 16.81 -16.70
C ASN A 24 -16.46 17.62 -15.86
N GLU A 25 -16.68 17.65 -14.54
CA GLU A 25 -15.62 17.97 -13.59
C GLU A 25 -14.56 16.90 -13.81
N GLU A 26 -13.60 17.21 -14.69
CA GLU A 26 -12.30 16.60 -14.64
C GLU A 26 -11.74 16.93 -13.26
N VAL A 27 -12.02 16.05 -12.30
CA VAL A 27 -11.34 16.03 -11.02
C VAL A 27 -9.87 15.88 -11.36
N PHE A 28 -9.15 17.02 -11.36
CA PHE A 28 -7.71 17.05 -11.50
C PHE A 28 -7.16 16.31 -10.29
N TYR A 29 -6.88 15.02 -10.48
CA TYR A 29 -6.12 14.22 -9.55
C TYR A 29 -4.75 14.87 -9.45
N LEU A 30 -4.57 15.73 -8.45
CA LEU A 30 -3.26 16.27 -8.12
C LEU A 30 -2.35 15.06 -7.90
N ASP A 31 -1.35 14.93 -8.77
CA ASP A 31 -0.36 13.87 -8.75
C ASP A 31 0.46 14.01 -7.48
N ARG A 32 -0.08 13.46 -6.38
CA ARG A 32 0.61 13.44 -5.09
C ARG A 32 1.75 12.45 -5.21
N LYS A 33 2.96 12.95 -4.99
CA LYS A 33 4.15 12.11 -4.88
C LYS A 33 3.94 11.08 -3.76
N PRO A 34 4.47 9.84 -3.90
CA PRO A 34 4.42 8.88 -2.83
C PRO A 34 5.17 9.43 -1.60
N GLU A 35 4.58 9.21 -0.42
CA GLU A 35 5.13 9.64 0.87
C GLU A 35 5.53 8.41 1.69
N GLN A 36 6.70 8.48 2.33
CA GLN A 36 7.18 7.44 3.24
C GLN A 36 7.17 8.00 4.65
N ASN A 37 6.13 7.68 5.42
CA ASN A 37 5.91 8.25 6.74
C ASN A 37 6.49 7.40 7.88
N GLN A 38 6.89 6.16 7.57
CA GLN A 38 7.48 5.23 8.53
C GLN A 38 8.70 4.54 7.91
N ARG A 39 9.61 4.04 8.75
CA ARG A 39 10.82 3.37 8.27
C ARG A 39 11.33 2.30 9.22
N TRP A 40 11.99 1.31 8.67
CA TRP A 40 12.75 0.35 9.48
C TRP A 40 14.08 0.95 9.93
N PHE A 41 14.46 0.70 11.19
CA PHE A 41 15.82 0.97 11.66
C PHE A 41 16.80 -0.11 11.18
N ASP A 42 16.42 -1.37 11.35
CA ASP A 42 17.18 -2.54 10.93
C ASP A 42 16.53 -3.27 9.75
N THR A 43 17.35 -3.97 8.96
CA THR A 43 16.90 -4.81 7.83
C THR A 43 15.89 -5.87 8.31
N PRO A 44 14.60 -5.79 7.91
CA PRO A 44 13.58 -6.72 8.38
C PRO A 44 13.77 -8.12 7.79
N THR A 45 13.26 -9.13 8.50
CA THR A 45 13.19 -10.51 7.99
C THR A 45 11.78 -10.83 7.52
N VAL A 46 11.64 -11.30 6.29
CA VAL A 46 10.35 -11.72 5.72
C VAL A 46 10.09 -13.18 6.06
N TYR A 47 8.98 -13.42 6.75
CA TYR A 47 8.46 -14.76 7.05
C TYR A 47 7.13 -14.98 6.35
N VAL A 48 6.93 -16.18 5.84
CA VAL A 48 5.71 -16.57 5.15
C VAL A 48 5.05 -17.70 5.90
N CYS A 49 3.84 -17.42 6.40
CA CYS A 49 3.03 -18.35 7.15
C CYS A 49 2.44 -19.43 6.22
N LYS A 50 2.22 -20.64 6.76
CA LYS A 50 1.70 -21.79 5.99
C LYS A 50 0.39 -21.50 5.28
N ASP A 51 -0.48 -20.77 5.96
CA ASP A 51 -1.83 -20.42 5.55
C ASP A 51 -1.86 -19.35 4.46
N ALA A 52 -0.77 -18.59 4.28
CA ALA A 52 -0.67 -17.54 3.26
C ALA A 52 -0.89 -18.08 1.84
N ARG A 53 -0.56 -19.36 1.60
CA ARG A 53 -0.62 -20.03 0.28
C ARG A 53 0.18 -19.32 -0.82
N VAL A 54 1.03 -18.35 -0.48
CA VAL A 54 1.94 -17.66 -1.40
C VAL A 54 3.17 -18.53 -1.63
N SER A 55 3.57 -18.71 -2.89
CA SER A 55 4.79 -19.46 -3.21
C SER A 55 6.05 -18.65 -2.87
N GLU A 56 7.14 -19.34 -2.53
CA GLU A 56 8.42 -18.68 -2.25
C GLU A 56 8.89 -17.83 -3.44
N THR A 57 8.71 -18.33 -4.67
CA THR A 57 9.05 -17.60 -5.90
C THR A 57 8.30 -16.28 -5.99
N ARG A 58 6.99 -16.27 -5.71
CA ARG A 58 6.17 -15.06 -5.76
C ARG A 58 6.62 -14.02 -4.74
N VAL A 59 7.01 -14.46 -3.54
CA VAL A 59 7.54 -13.59 -2.49
C VAL A 59 8.90 -13.02 -2.87
N LYS A 60 9.80 -13.85 -3.42
CA LYS A 60 11.11 -13.40 -3.92
C LYS A 60 10.97 -12.34 -5.02
N GLN A 61 10.07 -12.55 -5.99
CA GLN A 61 9.81 -11.57 -7.05
C GLN A 61 9.40 -10.20 -6.48
N ALA A 62 8.49 -10.19 -5.50
CA ALA A 62 8.05 -8.96 -4.88
C ALA A 62 9.18 -8.28 -4.10
N MET A 63 9.96 -9.04 -3.34
CA MET A 63 11.15 -8.53 -2.63
C MET A 63 12.21 -8.00 -3.60
N ASP A 64 12.42 -8.64 -4.74
CA ASP A 64 13.43 -8.25 -5.73
C ASP A 64 13.09 -6.92 -6.40
N LEU A 65 11.81 -6.60 -6.59
CA LEU A 65 11.40 -5.26 -7.00
C LEU A 65 11.90 -4.21 -6.00
N TRP A 66 11.63 -4.40 -4.72
CA TRP A 66 12.04 -3.46 -3.67
C TRP A 66 13.55 -3.43 -3.46
N ARG A 67 14.26 -4.54 -3.65
CA ARG A 67 15.73 -4.57 -3.65
C ARG A 67 16.33 -3.70 -4.75
N LYS A 68 15.74 -3.69 -5.95
CA LYS A 68 16.18 -2.80 -7.04
C LYS A 68 15.99 -1.31 -6.69
N LEU A 69 15.05 -1.00 -5.81
CA LEU A 69 14.81 0.34 -5.27
C LEU A 69 15.69 0.67 -4.05
N GLY A 70 16.62 -0.21 -3.67
CA GLY A 70 17.60 0.01 -2.60
C GLY A 70 17.14 -0.44 -1.21
N TYR A 71 16.07 -1.22 -1.11
CA TYR A 71 15.65 -1.84 0.15
C TYR A 71 16.37 -3.17 0.38
N GLU A 72 16.53 -3.52 1.65
CA GLU A 72 17.16 -4.76 2.05
C GLU A 72 16.18 -5.60 2.85
N PHE A 73 16.30 -6.93 2.70
CA PHE A 73 15.50 -7.89 3.42
C PHE A 73 16.31 -9.15 3.71
N ARG A 74 16.04 -9.77 4.85
CA ARG A 74 16.42 -11.15 5.14
C ARG A 74 15.27 -12.09 4.72
N GLY A 75 15.57 -13.29 4.21
CA GLY A 75 14.57 -14.28 3.76
C GLY A 75 14.26 -14.24 2.25
N PRO A 76 13.11 -14.77 1.81
CA PRO A 76 11.95 -15.18 2.63
C PRO A 76 12.18 -16.50 3.37
N ILE A 77 11.60 -16.62 4.56
CA ILE A 77 11.62 -17.85 5.36
C ILE A 77 10.23 -18.46 5.34
N MET A 78 10.07 -19.55 4.57
CA MET A 78 8.83 -20.32 4.48
C MET A 78 8.72 -21.25 5.69
N ARG A 79 7.71 -21.08 6.57
CA ARG A 79 7.56 -21.98 7.72
C ARG A 79 6.11 -22.30 8.05
N SER A 80 5.89 -23.55 8.44
CA SER A 80 4.59 -24.07 8.86
C SER A 80 4.23 -23.78 10.31
N GLU A 81 5.22 -23.48 11.16
CA GLU A 81 5.12 -23.64 12.62
C GLU A 81 5.55 -22.41 13.42
N ILE A 82 5.64 -21.25 12.77
CA ILE A 82 5.95 -20.00 13.46
C ILE A 82 4.74 -19.65 14.34
N GLU A 83 4.87 -19.76 15.67
CA GLU A 83 3.87 -19.29 16.62
C GLU A 83 3.48 -17.83 16.37
N GLN A 84 4.40 -17.02 15.84
CA GLN A 84 4.15 -15.62 15.47
C GLN A 84 3.17 -15.45 14.29
N CYS A 85 2.88 -16.50 13.51
CA CYS A 85 1.75 -16.49 12.55
C CYS A 85 0.39 -16.58 13.26
N ILE A 86 0.39 -17.00 14.53
CA ILE A 86 -0.79 -17.16 15.37
C ILE A 86 -0.87 -16.01 16.39
N ILE A 87 0.27 -15.58 16.93
CA ILE A 87 0.40 -14.60 18.01
C ILE A 87 1.03 -13.32 17.45
N TYR A 88 0.19 -12.30 17.24
CA TYR A 88 0.54 -10.99 16.65
C TYR A 88 1.50 -10.11 17.49
N ASP A 89 1.94 -10.58 18.66
CA ASP A 89 2.45 -9.72 19.74
C ASP A 89 3.99 -9.68 19.88
N SER A 90 4.76 -10.45 19.08
CA SER A 90 6.23 -10.58 19.29
C SER A 90 7.10 -10.55 18.03
N SER A 91 6.65 -9.86 16.97
CA SER A 91 7.30 -9.89 15.66
C SER A 91 8.29 -8.74 15.38
N PHE A 92 9.01 -8.25 16.41
CA PHE A 92 10.03 -7.21 16.21
C PHE A 92 11.05 -7.58 15.12
N GLY A 93 11.30 -6.65 14.19
CA GLY A 93 12.21 -6.84 13.07
C GLY A 93 11.69 -7.78 11.98
N LYS A 94 10.39 -8.07 11.94
CA LYS A 94 9.80 -9.05 11.02
C LYS A 94 8.66 -8.46 10.19
N ILE A 95 8.61 -8.87 8.93
CA ILE A 95 7.45 -8.76 8.05
C ILE A 95 6.85 -10.16 7.95
N LEU A 96 5.61 -10.31 8.38
CA LEU A 96 4.87 -11.57 8.32
C LEU A 96 3.87 -11.52 7.15
N ILE A 97 3.80 -12.59 6.36
CA ILE A 97 2.82 -12.75 5.27
C ILE A 97 1.90 -13.93 5.61
N GLY A 98 0.59 -13.69 5.73
CA GLY A 98 -0.43 -14.67 6.17
C GLY A 98 -1.78 -14.50 5.45
N SER A 99 -2.78 -15.32 5.80
CA SER A 99 -4.12 -15.29 5.16
C SER A 99 -5.30 -15.41 6.15
N ASN A 100 -5.07 -15.47 7.47
CA ASN A 100 -6.04 -16.07 8.38
C ASN A 100 -6.47 -15.19 9.58
N THR A 101 -6.91 -13.95 9.34
CA THR A 101 -7.63 -13.21 10.40
C THR A 101 -9.06 -12.86 10.06
N GLY A 102 -9.44 -12.88 8.78
CA GLY A 102 -10.76 -12.43 8.34
C GLY A 102 -10.95 -10.92 8.55
N ARG A 103 -9.86 -10.17 8.72
CA ARG A 103 -9.90 -8.72 8.93
C ARG A 103 -9.63 -7.91 7.67
N VAL A 104 -9.44 -8.57 6.52
CA VAL A 104 -9.39 -7.89 5.22
C VAL A 104 -10.83 -7.49 4.83
N PRO A 105 -11.13 -6.19 4.67
CA PRO A 105 -12.46 -5.75 4.22
C PRO A 105 -12.89 -6.43 2.92
N GLU A 106 -14.18 -6.60 2.70
CA GLU A 106 -14.72 -7.35 1.54
C GLU A 106 -14.21 -6.82 0.19
N ASP A 107 -14.07 -5.50 0.08
CA ASP A 107 -13.64 -4.82 -1.16
C ASP A 107 -12.12 -4.77 -1.36
N ASN A 108 -11.34 -5.24 -0.37
CA ASN A 108 -9.88 -5.19 -0.42
C ASN A 108 -9.29 -6.53 -0.86
N ALA A 109 -8.25 -6.51 -1.70
CA ALA A 109 -7.49 -7.71 -2.07
C ALA A 109 -6.58 -8.20 -0.92
N ALA A 110 -6.01 -7.25 -0.19
CA ALA A 110 -5.10 -7.47 0.91
C ALA A 110 -5.12 -6.27 1.88
N ILE A 111 -4.42 -6.40 3.00
CA ILE A 111 -4.14 -5.30 3.94
C ILE A 111 -2.77 -5.49 4.57
N THR A 112 -2.08 -4.37 4.80
CA THR A 112 -0.86 -4.33 5.59
C THR A 112 -1.09 -3.54 6.87
N ARG A 113 -0.61 -4.09 7.98
CA ARG A 113 -0.60 -3.45 9.29
C ARG A 113 0.84 -3.29 9.73
N THR A 114 1.20 -2.09 10.15
CA THR A 114 2.50 -1.78 10.74
C THR A 114 2.34 -1.41 12.20
N TRP A 115 3.24 -1.92 13.04
CA TRP A 115 3.43 -1.44 14.41
C TRP A 115 4.69 -0.62 14.43
N HIS A 116 4.61 0.61 14.95
CA HIS A 116 5.71 1.54 14.91
C HIS A 116 5.80 2.34 16.21
N ASN A 117 6.98 2.87 16.48
CA ASN A 117 7.18 3.85 17.54
C ASN A 117 6.54 5.19 17.13
N ALA A 118 5.57 5.66 17.90
CA ALA A 118 4.80 6.87 17.59
C ALA A 118 5.66 8.15 17.54
N THR A 119 6.80 8.18 18.24
CA THR A 119 7.69 9.34 18.30
C THR A 119 8.70 9.33 17.16
N SER A 120 9.34 8.20 16.87
CA SER A 120 10.40 8.11 15.85
C SER A 120 9.89 7.74 14.45
N GLY A 121 8.66 7.24 14.33
CA GLY A 121 8.13 6.65 13.09
C GLY A 121 8.80 5.32 12.72
N GLU A 122 9.58 4.73 13.63
CA GLU A 122 10.29 3.48 13.40
C GLU A 122 9.33 2.29 13.36
N ILE A 123 9.32 1.56 12.26
CA ILE A 123 8.58 0.31 12.11
C ILE A 123 9.26 -0.76 12.95
N LEU A 124 8.49 -1.32 13.88
CA LEU A 124 8.89 -2.39 14.77
C LEU A 124 8.52 -3.74 14.16
N SER A 125 7.34 -3.85 13.55
CA SER A 125 6.87 -5.05 12.86
C SER A 125 5.84 -4.72 11.78
N ALA A 126 5.64 -5.64 10.83
CA ALA A 126 4.55 -5.55 9.86
C ALA A 126 3.87 -6.90 9.62
N PHE A 127 2.57 -6.88 9.34
CA PHE A 127 1.77 -8.05 8.99
C PHE A 127 0.98 -7.76 7.71
N ILE A 128 1.20 -8.59 6.70
CA ILE A 128 0.53 -8.56 5.40
C ILE A 128 -0.47 -9.71 5.37
N GLU A 129 -1.73 -9.40 5.16
CA GLU A 129 -2.78 -10.40 4.95
C GLU A 129 -3.33 -10.31 3.53
N ILE A 130 -3.24 -11.40 2.78
CA ILE A 130 -3.70 -11.48 1.39
C ILE A 130 -4.83 -12.48 1.30
N LYS A 131 -5.94 -12.09 0.64
CA LYS A 131 -7.03 -13.02 0.38
C LYS A 131 -6.59 -14.13 -0.57
N PRO A 132 -7.02 -15.39 -0.36
CA PRO A 132 -6.55 -16.54 -1.14
C PRO A 132 -6.64 -16.38 -2.66
N GLN A 133 -7.70 -15.75 -3.17
CA GLN A 133 -7.90 -15.55 -4.61
C GLN A 133 -6.96 -14.49 -5.23
N TRP A 134 -6.30 -13.67 -4.42
CA TRP A 134 -5.39 -12.61 -4.87
C TRP A 134 -3.91 -12.96 -4.70
N VAL A 135 -3.60 -14.11 -4.10
CA VAL A 135 -2.22 -14.56 -3.79
C VAL A 135 -1.31 -14.61 -5.00
N THR A 136 -1.83 -15.02 -6.16
CA THR A 136 -1.06 -15.10 -7.42
C THR A 136 -1.16 -13.84 -8.27
N THR A 137 -1.93 -12.84 -7.84
CA THR A 137 -2.12 -11.62 -8.61
C THR A 137 -0.85 -10.78 -8.55
N GLU A 138 -0.42 -10.30 -9.71
CA GLU A 138 0.72 -9.38 -9.82
C GLU A 138 0.43 -8.08 -9.08
N LEU A 139 1.48 -7.37 -8.66
CA LEU A 139 1.43 -6.08 -7.96
C LEU A 139 0.82 -6.10 -6.56
N VAL A 140 -0.07 -7.04 -6.20
CA VAL A 140 -0.69 -7.07 -4.87
C VAL A 140 0.37 -7.20 -3.78
N LEU A 141 1.22 -8.24 -3.84
CA LEU A 141 2.25 -8.42 -2.80
C LEU A 141 3.33 -7.34 -2.85
N GLU A 142 3.69 -6.84 -4.04
CA GLU A 142 4.63 -5.72 -4.18
C GLU A 142 4.09 -4.46 -3.50
N HIS A 143 2.81 -4.16 -3.69
CA HIS A 143 2.11 -3.04 -3.10
C HIS A 143 2.06 -3.16 -1.57
N GLU A 144 1.63 -4.32 -1.07
CA GLU A 144 1.59 -4.58 0.37
C GLU A 144 2.99 -4.54 1.02
N LEU A 145 4.03 -5.00 0.33
CA LEU A 145 5.41 -4.82 0.79
C LEU A 145 5.79 -3.33 0.85
N GLY A 146 5.26 -2.49 -0.03
CA GLY A 146 5.44 -1.04 0.04
C GLY A 146 4.89 -0.45 1.33
N HIS A 147 3.67 -0.83 1.70
CA HIS A 147 3.10 -0.45 2.99
C HIS A 147 3.93 -1.00 4.15
N ALA A 148 4.42 -2.24 4.07
CA ALA A 148 5.27 -2.82 5.09
C ALA A 148 6.62 -2.10 5.22
N LEU A 149 7.05 -1.38 4.19
CA LEU A 149 8.23 -0.50 4.19
C LEU A 149 7.91 0.94 4.60
N GLY A 150 6.65 1.25 4.89
CA GLY A 150 6.20 2.55 5.38
C GLY A 150 5.77 3.56 4.30
N TRP A 151 5.53 3.09 3.07
CA TRP A 151 4.96 3.92 2.01
C TRP A 151 3.44 4.00 2.10
N ASP A 152 2.92 5.22 1.95
CA ASP A 152 1.49 5.45 1.83
C ASP A 152 1.02 5.32 0.38
N HIS A 153 -0.30 5.22 0.21
CA HIS A 153 -0.92 5.31 -1.10
C HIS A 153 -0.61 6.65 -1.78
N CYS A 154 -0.52 6.62 -3.10
CA CYS A 154 -0.54 7.82 -3.94
C CYS A 154 -1.64 7.70 -5.00
N ASN A 155 -2.14 8.84 -5.50
CA ASN A 155 -3.22 8.85 -6.51
C ASN A 155 -2.68 8.96 -7.94
N LYS A 156 -1.45 8.50 -8.16
CA LYS A 156 -0.81 8.50 -9.48
C LYS A 156 -1.17 7.24 -10.26
N LYS A 157 -1.88 7.39 -11.38
CA LYS A 157 -2.21 6.24 -12.25
C LYS A 157 -0.93 5.51 -12.69
N TYR A 158 -1.03 4.20 -12.78
CA TYR A 158 0.04 3.25 -13.11
C TYR A 158 1.18 3.18 -12.09
N HIS A 159 1.04 3.87 -10.95
CA HIS A 159 2.02 3.79 -9.87
C HIS A 159 1.79 2.54 -9.01
N LEU A 160 2.89 1.97 -8.52
CA LEU A 160 2.85 0.77 -7.69
C LEU A 160 2.02 0.97 -6.42
N MET A 161 2.12 2.15 -5.81
CA MET A 161 1.39 2.51 -4.59
C MET A 161 0.00 3.12 -4.84
N HIS A 162 -0.63 2.86 -5.99
CA HIS A 162 -2.00 3.32 -6.22
C HIS A 162 -3.01 2.53 -5.38
N SER A 163 -3.91 3.21 -4.66
CA SER A 163 -4.88 2.59 -3.74
C SER A 163 -5.92 1.69 -4.43
N ILE A 164 -6.28 2.01 -5.68
CA ILE A 164 -7.16 1.19 -6.51
C ILE A 164 -6.30 0.30 -7.42
N HIS A 165 -6.39 -1.02 -7.23
CA HIS A 165 -5.60 -2.01 -7.95
C HIS A 165 -5.66 -1.86 -9.48
N ASN A 166 -6.85 -1.62 -10.04
CA ASN A 166 -7.06 -1.45 -11.50
C ASN A 166 -6.37 -0.21 -12.09
N PHE A 167 -5.97 0.75 -11.24
CA PHE A 167 -5.21 1.94 -11.65
C PHE A 167 -3.75 1.86 -11.20
N GLY A 168 -3.34 0.79 -10.54
CA GLY A 168 -1.95 0.51 -10.21
C GLY A 168 -1.13 0.11 -11.44
N GLY A 169 0.19 0.07 -11.27
CA GLY A 169 1.11 -0.36 -12.32
C GLY A 169 2.55 -0.46 -11.83
N TRP A 170 3.49 -0.49 -12.76
CA TRP A 170 4.92 -0.70 -12.48
C TRP A 170 5.72 0.60 -12.30
N ASP A 171 5.08 1.77 -12.32
CA ASP A 171 5.77 3.02 -12.02
C ASP A 171 6.15 3.06 -10.53
N THR A 172 7.45 3.19 -10.29
CA THR A 172 8.07 3.22 -8.95
C THR A 172 8.76 4.56 -8.67
N SER A 173 8.46 5.59 -9.47
CA SER A 173 9.07 6.91 -9.34
C SER A 173 8.84 7.50 -7.95
N GLY A 174 9.95 7.84 -7.28
CA GLY A 174 9.92 8.38 -5.92
C GLY A 174 9.93 7.34 -4.81
N LEU A 175 9.92 6.04 -5.11
CA LEU A 175 9.98 4.96 -4.12
C LEU A 175 11.40 4.50 -3.74
N ASN A 176 12.45 5.15 -4.25
CA ASN A 176 13.82 4.76 -3.94
C ASN A 176 14.15 4.98 -2.46
N ASN A 177 14.92 4.06 -1.86
CA ASN A 177 15.41 4.21 -0.50
C ASN A 177 16.46 5.31 -0.43
N ARG A 178 16.01 6.53 -0.07
CA ARG A 178 16.86 7.73 0.03
C ARG A 178 17.83 7.71 1.20
N TYR A 179 17.75 6.74 2.11
CA TYR A 179 18.52 6.75 3.36
C TYR A 179 19.60 5.68 3.42
N LYS A 180 20.22 5.33 2.29
CA LYS A 180 21.33 4.38 2.30
C LYS A 180 22.53 4.97 3.07
N ILE A 181 22.61 4.68 4.36
CA ILE A 181 23.76 4.99 5.19
C ILE A 181 24.88 4.07 4.71
N SER A 182 25.75 4.57 3.83
CA SER A 182 26.97 3.84 3.54
C SER A 182 27.91 4.00 4.72
N LEU A 183 28.25 2.89 5.38
CA LEU A 183 29.39 2.85 6.28
C LEU A 183 30.66 2.95 5.43
N PHE A 184 31.52 3.92 5.70
CA PHE A 184 32.87 3.96 5.16
C PHE A 184 33.86 3.94 6.31
N LYS A 185 34.83 3.04 6.19
CA LYS A 185 36.04 3.09 7.01
C LYS A 185 36.88 4.27 6.53
N ASN A 186 37.15 5.24 7.40
CA ASN A 186 38.17 6.23 7.08
C ASN A 186 39.58 5.57 7.17
N ARG A 187 40.60 6.24 6.66
CA ARG A 187 42.00 5.76 6.66
C ARG A 187 42.59 5.54 8.07
N ASN A 188 41.96 6.09 9.11
CA ASN A 188 42.35 5.95 10.52
C ASN A 188 41.62 4.81 11.24
N SER A 189 40.88 3.96 10.52
CA SER A 189 40.08 2.87 11.08
C SER A 189 38.87 3.31 11.92
N GLU A 190 38.52 4.58 11.90
CA GLU A 190 37.29 5.07 12.53
C GLU A 190 36.09 4.76 11.62
N ILE A 191 34.99 4.30 12.22
CA ILE A 191 33.72 4.09 11.53
C ILE A 191 33.03 5.45 11.43
N GLY A 192 33.02 6.02 10.23
CA GLY A 192 32.25 7.23 9.91
C GLY A 192 30.92 6.90 9.24
N PHE A 193 29.92 7.75 9.47
CA PHE A 193 28.61 7.66 8.80
C PHE A 193 28.47 8.83 7.82
N LYS A 194 28.06 8.59 6.57
CA LYS A 194 27.42 9.63 5.73
C LYS A 194 26.00 9.15 5.51
N ILE A 195 25.11 10.08 5.75
CA ILE A 195 23.76 10.02 5.26
C ILE A 195 23.82 10.74 3.91
N TYR A 196 23.65 9.99 2.82
CA TYR A 196 23.35 10.60 1.53
C TYR A 196 21.85 10.90 1.55
N ILE A 197 21.49 12.15 1.27
CA ILE A 197 20.11 12.57 1.03
C ILE A 197 20.12 13.05 -0.43
N ASP A 198 19.59 12.22 -1.33
CA ASP A 198 19.37 12.59 -2.74
C ASP A 198 18.05 13.37 -2.91
#